data_AF-A0A392PWW0-F1
#
_entry.id   AF-A0A392PWW0-F1
#
_cell.length_a   1.000
_cell.length_b   1.000
_cell.length_c   1.000
_cell.angle_alpha   90.00
_cell.angle_beta   90.00
_cell.angle_gamma   90.00
#
_symmetry.space_group_name_H-M   'P 1'
#
loop_
_entity.id
_entity.type
_entity.pdbx_description
1 polymer ?
#
loop_
_entity_poly.entity_id
_entity_poly.type
_entity_poly.pdbx_seq_one_letter_code
_entity_poly.pdbx_strand_id
1 'polypeptide(L)'
;EDMGKSDYPSKRLIIVGSITGNTNTLAGNVPPKANLGDLRGLAGGLNGLNSSSMIDGGDFDGAKAYKDSKVCNMLTMQEFHRRYHEETGITFASLYPGCIATTGLFREHIPLFRTLFPPFQKYITKGYVSEDEAGKRLAQVMRDCLD
;
A
#
# COMPACT_ATOMS: atom_id res chain seq x y z
N GLU A 1 -12.55 -14.10 -12.12
CA GLU A 1 -13.72 -14.94 -12.48
C GLU A 1 -14.44 -15.47 -11.25
N ASP A 2 -13.76 -16.10 -10.29
CA ASP A 2 -14.42 -16.73 -9.14
C ASP A 2 -15.21 -15.75 -8.26
N MET A 3 -14.69 -14.54 -8.04
CA MET A 3 -15.46 -13.50 -7.33
C MET A 3 -16.78 -13.15 -8.05
N GLY A 4 -16.81 -13.19 -9.38
CA GLY A 4 -18.03 -12.91 -10.15
C GLY A 4 -19.11 -13.97 -9.95
N LYS A 5 -18.70 -15.22 -9.68
CA LYS A 5 -19.59 -16.37 -9.46
C LYS A 5 -20.17 -16.43 -8.04
N SER A 6 -19.69 -15.60 -7.11
CA SER A 6 -20.22 -15.56 -5.75
C SER A 6 -21.65 -15.01 -5.74
N ASP A 7 -22.51 -15.69 -4.99
CA ASP A 7 -23.90 -15.32 -4.68
C ASP A 7 -24.00 -14.30 -3.54
N TYR A 8 -22.87 -13.90 -2.94
CA TYR A 8 -22.85 -12.94 -1.86
C TYR A 8 -23.25 -11.54 -2.37
N PRO A 9 -24.17 -10.83 -1.70
CA PRO A 9 -24.77 -9.61 -2.22
C PRO A 9 -23.79 -8.44 -2.35
N SER A 10 -22.71 -8.40 -1.55
CA SER A 10 -21.67 -7.35 -1.63
C SER A 10 -20.29 -7.96 -1.80
N LYS A 11 -19.82 -8.01 -3.06
CA LYS A 11 -18.49 -8.56 -3.40
C LYS A 11 -17.44 -7.46 -3.32
N ARG A 12 -16.34 -7.70 -2.59
CA ARG A 12 -15.29 -6.70 -2.38
C ARG A 12 -13.91 -7.31 -2.54
N LEU A 13 -13.01 -6.58 -3.19
CA LEU A 13 -11.58 -6.86 -3.23
C LEU A 13 -10.85 -5.67 -2.62
N ILE A 14 -10.21 -5.92 -1.49
CA ILE A 14 -9.49 -4.87 -0.74
C ILE A 14 -8.03 -5.26 -0.59
N ILE A 15 -7.13 -4.35 -0.97
CA ILE A 15 -5.70 -4.49 -0.72
C ILE A 15 -5.29 -3.61 0.45
N VAL A 16 -4.45 -4.15 1.33
CA VAL A 16 -3.81 -3.36 2.40
C VAL A 16 -2.75 -2.44 1.79
N GLY A 17 -3.11 -1.16 1.70
CA GLY A 17 -2.28 -0.07 1.20
C GLY A 17 -1.40 0.57 2.27
N SER A 18 -0.85 1.74 1.95
CA SER A 18 -0.10 2.59 2.88
C SER A 18 -0.20 4.04 2.46
N ILE A 19 -0.21 4.96 3.42
CA ILE A 19 -0.08 6.39 3.15
C ILE A 19 1.32 6.79 2.67
N THR A 20 2.33 5.94 2.88
CA THR A 20 3.73 6.24 2.57
C THR A 20 4.04 6.39 1.08
N GLY A 21 3.16 5.91 0.20
CA GLY A 21 3.25 6.15 -1.24
C GLY A 21 2.65 7.49 -1.69
N ASN A 22 1.89 8.16 -0.82
CA ASN A 22 1.06 9.30 -1.19
C ASN A 22 1.73 10.63 -0.82
N THR A 23 2.02 11.47 -1.82
CA THR A 23 2.72 12.76 -1.66
C THR A 23 1.88 13.83 -0.96
N ASN A 24 0.59 13.60 -0.78
CA ASN A 24 -0.31 14.47 0.00
C ASN A 24 -0.34 14.14 1.50
N THR A 25 0.49 13.19 1.98
CA THR A 25 0.59 12.85 3.41
C THR A 25 1.95 13.22 3.97
N LEU A 26 2.01 13.47 5.30
CA LEU A 26 3.28 13.71 5.98
C LEU A 26 4.23 12.50 5.83
N ALA A 27 3.71 11.28 5.94
CA ALA A 27 4.50 10.06 5.82
C ALA A 27 5.08 9.84 4.41
N GLY A 28 4.33 10.18 3.35
CA GLY A 28 4.81 10.08 1.97
C GLY A 28 5.81 11.17 1.59
N ASN A 29 5.88 12.26 2.35
CA ASN A 29 6.88 13.32 2.13
C ASN A 29 8.23 13.05 2.81
N VAL A 30 8.33 12.06 3.70
CA VAL A 30 9.61 11.63 4.28
C VAL A 30 10.46 10.98 3.19
N PRO A 31 11.69 11.46 2.91
CA PRO A 31 12.58 10.84 1.91
C PRO A 31 12.99 9.40 2.28
N PRO A 32 13.34 8.55 1.30
CA PRO A 32 13.16 8.75 -0.14
C PRO A 32 11.67 8.73 -0.52
N LYS A 33 11.23 9.51 -1.52
CA LYS A 33 9.81 9.57 -1.93
C LYS A 33 9.51 8.49 -2.97
N ALA A 34 8.26 8.01 -2.98
CA ALA A 34 7.78 7.17 -4.08
C ALA A 34 7.86 7.94 -5.39
N ASN A 35 8.36 7.29 -6.44
CA ASN A 35 8.39 7.81 -7.79
C ASN A 35 8.51 6.65 -8.77
N LEU A 36 7.48 6.45 -9.59
CA LEU A 36 7.45 5.38 -10.59
C LEU A 36 8.08 5.80 -11.93
N GLY A 37 8.45 7.07 -12.08
CA GLY A 37 9.00 7.61 -13.32
C GLY A 37 8.09 7.37 -14.51
N ASP A 38 8.69 7.02 -15.64
CA ASP A 38 8.01 6.59 -16.88
C ASP A 38 7.86 5.06 -16.97
N LEU A 39 8.01 4.35 -15.85
CA LEU A 39 7.94 2.89 -15.77
C LEU A 39 9.01 2.16 -16.61
N ARG A 40 10.10 2.83 -17.02
CA ARG A 40 11.15 2.20 -17.86
C ARG A 40 11.77 0.95 -17.23
N GLY A 41 11.93 0.91 -15.91
CA GLY A 41 12.46 -0.26 -15.22
C GLY A 41 11.49 -1.44 -15.26
N LEU A 42 10.19 -1.14 -15.11
CA LEU A 42 9.13 -2.13 -15.31
C LEU A 42 9.08 -2.63 -16.75
N ALA A 43 9.17 -1.74 -17.75
CA ALA A 43 9.23 -2.11 -19.16
C ALA A 43 10.48 -2.94 -19.50
N GLY A 44 11.59 -2.68 -18.81
CA GLY A 44 12.83 -3.46 -18.90
C GLY A 44 12.80 -4.80 -18.15
N GLY A 45 11.73 -5.13 -17.45
CA GLY A 45 11.53 -6.44 -16.80
C GLY A 45 12.12 -6.59 -15.40
N LEU A 46 12.53 -5.49 -14.74
CA LEU A 46 12.95 -5.48 -13.32
C LEU A 46 14.05 -6.49 -12.93
N ASN A 47 14.98 -6.80 -13.83
CA ASN A 47 15.89 -7.95 -13.64
C ASN A 47 17.22 -7.62 -12.97
N GLY A 48 17.56 -6.33 -12.79
CA GLY A 48 18.79 -5.89 -12.12
C GLY A 48 20.09 -6.24 -12.88
N LEU A 49 20.03 -6.89 -14.04
CA LEU A 49 21.17 -7.33 -14.84
C LEU A 49 21.34 -6.45 -16.08
N ASN A 50 20.29 -6.41 -16.91
CA ASN A 50 20.22 -5.61 -18.15
C ASN A 50 19.20 -4.47 -18.04
N SER A 51 18.45 -4.42 -16.95
CA SER A 51 17.52 -3.36 -16.59
C SER A 51 17.58 -3.11 -15.09
N SER A 52 17.08 -1.95 -14.65
CA SER A 52 17.01 -1.61 -13.22
C SER A 52 16.09 -2.56 -12.46
N SER A 53 16.38 -2.80 -11.18
CA SER A 53 15.49 -3.48 -10.23
C SER A 53 14.39 -2.57 -9.65
N MET A 54 14.41 -1.27 -9.97
CA MET A 54 13.43 -0.27 -9.57
C MET A 54 12.48 0.05 -10.71
N ILE A 55 11.22 0.34 -10.39
CA ILE A 55 10.16 0.60 -11.39
C ILE A 55 10.50 1.79 -12.30
N ASP A 56 11.10 2.84 -11.75
CA ASP A 56 11.47 4.06 -12.47
C ASP A 56 12.78 3.95 -13.26
N GLY A 57 13.49 2.83 -13.18
CA GLY A 57 14.76 2.66 -13.87
C GLY A 57 16.00 3.13 -13.09
N GLY A 58 15.86 3.60 -11.86
CA GLY A 58 16.98 4.10 -11.04
C GLY A 58 17.79 3.01 -10.34
N ASP A 59 18.74 3.42 -9.50
CA ASP A 59 19.48 2.50 -8.63
C ASP A 59 18.60 1.95 -7.51
N PHE A 60 18.91 0.75 -7.03
CA PHE A 60 18.14 0.10 -5.98
C PHE A 60 18.18 0.87 -4.65
N ASP A 61 17.00 1.21 -4.13
CA ASP A 61 16.79 1.71 -2.78
C ASP A 61 15.59 0.96 -2.17
N GLY A 62 15.83 0.19 -1.10
CA GLY A 62 14.79 -0.64 -0.49
C GLY A 62 13.63 0.15 0.14
N ALA A 63 13.91 1.34 0.69
CA ALA A 63 12.87 2.19 1.28
C ALA A 63 12.01 2.84 0.19
N LYS A 64 12.62 3.25 -0.92
CA LYS A 64 11.91 3.72 -2.11
C LYS A 64 11.11 2.58 -2.73
N ALA A 65 11.69 1.39 -2.90
CA ALA A 65 11.03 0.23 -3.49
C ALA A 65 9.77 -0.17 -2.72
N TYR A 66 9.83 -0.14 -1.38
CA TYR A 66 8.66 -0.33 -0.53
C TYR A 66 7.58 0.72 -0.84
N LYS A 67 7.92 2.00 -0.89
CA LYS A 67 6.95 3.07 -1.14
C LYS A 67 6.37 2.99 -2.56
N ASP A 68 7.19 2.68 -3.56
CA ASP A 68 6.76 2.44 -4.95
C ASP A 68 5.75 1.28 -5.01
N SER A 69 6.02 0.17 -4.31
CA SER A 69 5.08 -0.97 -4.25
C SER A 69 3.72 -0.58 -3.65
N LYS A 70 3.71 0.34 -2.67
CA LYS A 70 2.48 0.83 -2.05
C LYS A 70 1.69 1.77 -2.97
N VAL A 71 2.37 2.55 -3.82
CA VAL A 71 1.71 3.28 -4.92
C VAL A 71 1.11 2.30 -5.92
N CYS A 72 1.83 1.25 -6.32
CA CYS A 72 1.32 0.24 -7.23
C CYS A 72 0.07 -0.47 -6.71
N ASN A 73 -0.03 -0.73 -5.40
CA ASN A 73 -1.25 -1.27 -4.80
C ASN A 73 -2.46 -0.33 -5.00
N MET A 74 -2.26 0.97 -4.83
CA MET A 74 -3.32 1.96 -5.04
C MET A 74 -3.74 2.03 -6.51
N LEU A 75 -2.77 2.12 -7.42
CA LEU A 75 -3.02 2.14 -8.87
C LEU A 75 -3.72 0.86 -9.34
N THR A 76 -3.35 -0.31 -8.80
CA THR A 76 -4.01 -1.59 -9.10
C THR A 76 -5.49 -1.55 -8.74
N MET A 77 -5.86 -1.02 -7.56
CA MET A 77 -7.26 -0.92 -7.16
C MET A 77 -8.05 0.08 -8.01
N GLN A 78 -7.41 1.19 -8.40
CA GLN A 78 -8.02 2.15 -9.33
C GLN A 78 -8.28 1.53 -10.70
N GLU A 79 -7.31 0.79 -11.25
CA GLU A 79 -7.49 0.10 -12.54
C GLU A 79 -8.49 -1.04 -12.45
N PHE A 80 -8.55 -1.79 -11.35
CA PHE A 80 -9.58 -2.82 -11.17
C PHE A 80 -10.98 -2.22 -11.10
N HIS A 81 -11.15 -1.13 -10.36
CA HIS A 81 -12.41 -0.41 -10.34
C HIS A 81 -12.80 0.06 -11.76
N ARG A 82 -11.89 0.75 -12.46
CA ARG A 82 -12.13 1.28 -13.80
C ARG A 82 -12.48 0.18 -14.82
N ARG A 83 -11.86 -0.99 -14.72
CA ARG A 83 -12.02 -2.08 -15.71
C ARG A 83 -13.19 -3.00 -15.42
N TYR A 84 -13.53 -3.23 -14.15
CA TYR A 84 -14.41 -4.34 -13.77
C TYR A 84 -15.60 -3.94 -12.91
N HIS A 85 -15.61 -2.76 -12.27
CA HIS A 85 -16.67 -2.41 -11.34
C HIS A 85 -18.05 -2.37 -12.02
N GLU A 86 -18.16 -1.63 -13.13
CA GLU A 86 -19.42 -1.46 -13.88
C GLU A 86 -20.02 -2.81 -14.33
N GLU A 87 -19.19 -3.73 -14.80
CA GLU A 87 -19.65 -5.02 -15.30
C GLU A 87 -19.98 -6.02 -14.18
N THR A 88 -19.22 -6.01 -13.09
CA THR A 88 -19.27 -7.07 -12.07
C THR A 88 -19.99 -6.69 -10.78
N GLY A 89 -20.18 -5.39 -10.54
CA GLY A 89 -20.64 -4.84 -9.26
C GLY A 89 -19.65 -5.04 -8.10
N ILE A 90 -18.43 -5.50 -8.35
CA ILE A 90 -17.43 -5.73 -7.30
C ILE A 90 -16.83 -4.40 -6.86
N THR A 91 -16.80 -4.14 -5.55
CA THR A 91 -16.12 -2.97 -4.98
C THR A 91 -14.62 -3.24 -4.86
N PHE A 92 -13.80 -2.36 -5.42
CA PHE A 92 -12.34 -2.41 -5.32
C PHE A 92 -11.84 -1.21 -4.52
N ALA A 93 -11.05 -1.44 -3.46
CA ALA A 93 -10.45 -0.34 -2.72
C ALA A 93 -9.12 -0.72 -2.07
N SER A 94 -8.35 0.29 -1.69
CA SER A 94 -7.16 0.13 -0.85
C SER A 94 -7.42 0.68 0.55
N LEU A 95 -7.06 -0.07 1.59
CA LEU A 95 -7.20 0.37 2.98
C LEU A 95 -5.83 0.60 3.64
N TYR A 96 -5.68 1.73 4.33
CA TYR A 96 -4.63 1.93 5.33
C TYR A 96 -5.27 1.88 6.72
N PRO A 97 -5.13 0.78 7.49
CA PRO A 97 -5.82 0.63 8.77
C PRO A 97 -5.20 1.50 9.88
N GLY A 98 -4.01 2.05 9.64
CA GLY A 98 -3.22 2.84 10.58
C GLY A 98 -1.79 2.32 10.65
N CYS A 99 -0.96 2.96 11.46
CA CYS A 99 0.39 2.49 11.70
C CYS A 99 0.43 1.44 12.80
N ILE A 100 0.82 0.22 12.43
CA ILE A 100 0.94 -0.92 13.35
C ILE A 100 2.42 -1.16 13.63
N ALA A 101 2.97 -0.44 14.61
CA ALA A 101 4.40 -0.48 14.91
C ALA A 101 4.85 -1.75 15.68
N THR A 102 3.91 -2.62 16.07
CA THR A 102 4.19 -3.91 16.75
C THR A 102 4.44 -5.06 15.77
N THR A 103 4.10 -4.89 14.49
CA THR A 103 4.26 -5.94 13.48
C THR A 103 5.74 -6.17 13.13
N GLY A 104 6.06 -7.39 12.71
CA GLY A 104 7.40 -7.75 12.23
C GLY A 104 7.83 -7.07 10.92
N LEU A 105 6.97 -6.24 10.30
CA LEU A 105 7.20 -5.65 8.97
C LEU A 105 8.41 -4.71 8.92
N PHE A 106 8.78 -4.10 10.05
CA PHE A 106 9.98 -3.26 10.18
C PHE A 106 11.05 -3.89 11.09
N ARG A 107 10.97 -5.20 11.36
CA ARG A 107 11.82 -5.89 12.35
C ARG A 107 13.31 -5.79 12.02
N GLU A 108 13.65 -5.79 10.74
CA GLU A 108 15.01 -5.74 10.20
C GLU A 108 15.40 -4.37 9.61
N HIS A 109 14.55 -3.33 9.73
CA HIS A 109 14.95 -1.98 9.29
C HIS A 109 16.06 -1.44 10.18
N ILE A 110 16.99 -0.69 9.57
CA ILE A 110 18.17 -0.04 10.18
C ILE A 110 17.86 0.36 11.63
N PRO A 111 18.67 -0.05 12.63
CA PRO A 111 18.36 0.10 14.06
C PRO A 111 17.84 1.49 14.46
N LEU A 112 18.35 2.54 13.79
CA LEU A 112 17.93 3.93 13.94
C LEU A 112 16.44 4.18 13.61
N PHE A 113 15.91 3.53 12.58
CA PHE A 113 14.50 3.61 12.20
C PHE A 113 13.62 2.92 13.25
N ARG A 114 14.07 1.80 13.84
CA ARG A 114 13.34 1.15 14.93
C ARG A 114 13.21 2.01 16.18
N THR A 115 14.18 2.89 16.45
CA THR A 115 14.18 3.76 17.64
C THR A 115 13.46 5.09 17.41
N LEU A 116 13.61 5.70 16.22
CA LEU A 116 12.99 7.00 15.90
C LEU A 116 11.56 6.88 15.36
N PHE A 117 11.26 5.83 14.60
CA PHE A 117 10.00 5.75 13.85
C PHE A 117 8.77 5.49 14.73
N PRO A 118 8.81 4.66 15.79
CA PRO A 118 7.66 4.50 16.69
C PRO A 118 7.32 5.76 17.50
N PRO A 119 8.28 6.50 18.10
CA PRO A 119 8.00 7.80 18.71
C PRO A 119 7.55 8.85 17.67
N PHE A 120 8.20 8.91 16.51
CA PHE A 120 7.79 9.80 15.41
C PHE A 120 6.34 9.52 15.00
N GLN A 121 5.93 8.26 14.89
CA GLN A 121 4.56 7.96 14.49
C GLN A 121 3.54 8.18 15.60
N LYS A 122 3.89 7.84 16.84
CA LYS A 122 3.03 8.04 18.01
C LYS A 122 2.82 9.53 18.31
N TYR A 123 3.86 10.35 18.21
CA TYR A 123 3.84 11.75 18.62
C TYR A 123 3.71 12.75 17.46
N ILE A 124 4.23 12.45 16.27
CA ILE A 124 4.17 13.36 15.10
C ILE A 124 3.01 12.98 14.17
N THR A 125 2.92 11.73 13.71
CA THR A 125 1.86 11.35 12.75
C THR A 125 0.50 11.08 13.39
N LYS A 126 0.46 10.87 14.71
CA LYS A 126 -0.72 10.47 15.50
C LYS A 126 -1.48 9.25 14.93
N GLY A 127 -0.87 8.48 14.05
CA GLY A 127 -1.52 7.41 13.29
C GLY A 127 -1.36 6.02 13.89
N TYR A 128 -0.81 5.89 15.11
CA TYR A 128 -0.57 4.60 15.74
C TYR A 128 -1.89 3.91 16.11
N VAL A 129 -2.01 2.63 15.76
CA VAL A 129 -3.13 1.75 16.13
C VAL A 129 -2.59 0.40 16.57
N SER A 130 -3.31 -0.28 17.47
CA SER A 130 -3.00 -1.67 17.82
C SER A 130 -3.35 -2.62 16.67
N GLU A 131 -2.80 -3.83 16.70
CA GLU A 131 -3.17 -4.90 15.75
C GLU A 131 -4.66 -5.24 15.81
N ASP A 132 -5.24 -5.30 17.01
CA ASP A 132 -6.67 -5.54 17.23
C ASP A 132 -7.54 -4.43 16.61
N GLU A 133 -7.18 -3.17 16.82
CA GLU A 133 -7.88 -2.02 16.24
C GLU A 133 -7.75 -2.00 14.72
N ALA A 134 -6.57 -2.27 14.18
CA ALA A 134 -6.36 -2.39 12.74
C ALA A 134 -7.18 -3.53 12.12
N GLY A 135 -7.27 -4.67 12.83
CA GLY A 135 -8.10 -5.82 12.45
C GLY A 135 -9.59 -5.47 12.43
N LYS A 136 -10.07 -4.74 13.45
CA LYS A 136 -11.46 -4.24 13.50
C LYS A 136 -11.77 -3.32 12.32
N ARG A 137 -10.89 -2.39 11.98
CA ARG A 137 -11.05 -1.49 10.81
C ARG A 137 -11.09 -2.24 9.49
N LEU A 138 -10.22 -3.25 9.32
CA LEU A 138 -10.24 -4.10 8.13
C LEU A 138 -11.56 -4.88 8.04
N ALA A 139 -12.00 -5.47 9.15
CA ALA A 139 -13.27 -6.19 9.22
C ALA A 139 -14.47 -5.28 8.95
N GLN A 140 -14.39 -4.02 9.36
CA GLN A 140 -15.40 -3.00 9.09
C GLN A 140 -15.51 -2.72 7.58
N VAL A 141 -14.39 -2.47 6.89
CA VAL A 141 -14.38 -2.26 5.43
C VAL A 141 -14.86 -3.50 4.66
N MET A 142 -14.67 -4.70 5.20
CA MET A 142 -15.19 -5.93 4.62
C MET A 142 -16.70 -6.09 4.80
N ARG A 143 -17.24 -5.75 5.97
CA ARG A 143 -18.62 -6.08 6.37
C ARG A 143 -19.63 -4.96 6.18
N ASP A 144 -19.24 -3.72 6.45
CA ASP A 144 -20.20 -2.61 6.50
C ASP A 144 -20.63 -2.28 5.08
N CYS A 145 -21.95 -2.30 4.80
CA CYS A 145 -22.51 -1.70 3.59
C CYS A 145 -21.96 -0.27 3.48
N LEU A 146 -21.23 0.01 2.39
CA LEU A 146 -21.02 1.40 2.02
C LEU A 146 -22.38 1.83 1.48
N ASP A 147 -23.20 2.40 2.36
CA ASP A 147 -24.47 3.04 1.98
C ASP A 147 -24.22 4.25 1.07
#